data_AF-A0A431MHX3-F1
#
_entry.id   AF-A0A431MHX3-F1
#
_cell.length_a   1.000
_cell.length_b   1.000
_cell.length_c   1.000
_cell.angle_alpha   90.00
_cell.angle_beta   90.00
_cell.angle_gamma   90.00
#
_symmetry.space_group_name_H-M   'P 1'
#
loop_
_entity.id
_entity.type
_entity.pdbx_description
1 polymer ?
#
loop_
_entity_poly.entity_id
_entity_poly.type
_entity_poly.pdbx_seq_one_letter_code
_entity_poly.pdbx_strand_id
1 'polypeptide(L)'
;MFTLKAYHPDQQSTAHEFFILNKGLNSGKPLQAPVANCFRCSCSSAEEKEKLFWLCWGLWKCKHWEQFLCGSVIPFIRKHDLCSQLQLRYASNDCSKFLKAVNTVCELQSKEEILKQQLQLIAQCKIAILRQHIK
;
A
#
# COMPACT_ATOMS: atom_id res chain seq x y z
N MET A 1 5.91 -3.62 19.38
CA MET A 1 4.53 -3.10 19.51
C MET A 1 4.53 -1.73 18.87
N PHE A 2 3.90 -1.61 17.70
CA PHE A 2 3.91 -0.37 16.93
C PHE A 2 3.01 0.72 17.55
N THR A 3 3.31 1.98 17.22
CA THR A 3 2.52 3.14 17.64
C THR A 3 1.98 3.87 16.42
N LEU A 4 0.69 4.20 16.44
CA LEU A 4 0.02 4.94 15.37
C LEU A 4 -0.37 6.36 15.85
N LYS A 5 0.14 7.39 15.17
CA LYS A 5 -0.16 8.81 15.46
C LYS A 5 -0.58 9.55 14.19
N ALA A 6 -1.34 10.63 14.32
CA ALA A 6 -1.53 11.55 13.20
C ALA A 6 -0.19 12.19 12.83
N TYR A 7 0.11 12.25 11.54
CA TYR A 7 1.34 12.87 11.07
C TYR A 7 1.29 14.38 11.29
N HIS A 8 2.35 14.93 11.88
CA HIS A 8 2.63 16.36 11.88
C HIS A 8 4.05 16.61 11.31
N PRO A 9 4.26 17.68 10.52
CA PRO A 9 5.57 18.01 9.94
C PRO A 9 6.67 18.19 11.00
N ASP A 10 6.34 18.78 12.15
CA ASP A 10 7.30 19.13 13.20
C ASP A 10 7.75 17.93 14.06
N GLN A 11 7.18 16.75 13.84
CA GLN A 11 7.54 15.55 14.59
C GLN A 11 8.79 14.89 14.02
N GLN A 12 9.82 14.72 14.86
CA GLN A 12 11.07 14.02 14.51
C GLN A 12 10.81 12.66 13.88
N SER A 13 11.50 12.37 12.77
CA SER A 13 11.41 11.07 12.09
C SER A 13 12.14 10.00 12.90
N THR A 14 11.55 8.81 12.95
CA THR A 14 12.14 7.63 13.58
C THR A 14 12.72 6.68 12.53
N ALA A 15 13.72 5.88 12.90
CA ALA A 15 14.41 4.98 11.97
C ALA A 15 13.50 3.92 11.32
N HIS A 16 12.42 3.52 12.00
CA HIS A 16 11.55 2.42 11.58
C HIS A 16 10.10 2.89 11.48
N GLU A 17 9.84 3.87 10.63
CA GLU A 17 8.48 4.34 10.35
C GLU A 17 8.04 4.17 8.91
N PHE A 18 6.71 4.14 8.74
CA PHE A 18 6.02 4.29 7.48
C PHE A 18 4.72 5.07 7.71
N PHE A 19 4.06 5.45 6.62
CA PHE A 19 2.86 6.29 6.68
C PHE A 19 1.66 5.56 6.10
N ILE A 20 0.45 5.90 6.55
CA ILE A 20 -0.80 5.27 6.11
C ILE A 20 -1.79 6.36 5.78
N LEU A 21 -2.27 6.42 4.54
CA LEU A 21 -3.24 7.43 4.11
C LEU A 21 -4.53 7.29 4.94
N ASN A 22 -5.11 8.39 5.41
CA ASN A 22 -6.32 8.35 6.25
C ASN A 22 -7.56 9.01 5.66
N LYS A 23 -7.45 9.69 4.50
CA LYS A 23 -8.58 10.31 3.79
C LYS A 23 -8.65 9.88 2.33
N GLY A 24 -9.87 9.91 1.80
CA GLY A 24 -10.24 9.54 0.44
C GLY A 24 -10.45 8.04 0.27
N LEU A 25 -10.75 7.64 -0.97
CA LEU A 25 -11.00 6.23 -1.34
C LEU A 25 -9.76 5.34 -1.22
N ASN A 26 -8.56 5.94 -1.11
CA ASN A 26 -7.30 5.22 -0.88
C ASN A 26 -6.93 5.10 0.60
N SER A 27 -7.85 5.40 1.52
CA SER A 27 -7.62 5.28 2.96
C SER A 27 -7.16 3.87 3.32
N GLY A 28 -6.18 3.80 4.23
CA GLY A 28 -5.50 2.56 4.61
C GLY A 28 -4.36 2.14 3.68
N LYS A 29 -4.06 2.90 2.61
CA LYS A 29 -2.90 2.66 1.76
C LYS A 29 -1.59 2.99 2.50
N PRO A 30 -0.62 2.08 2.59
CA PRO A 30 0.69 2.40 3.14
C PRO A 30 1.54 3.20 2.15
N LEU A 31 2.37 4.09 2.69
CA LEU A 31 3.18 5.07 1.99
C LEU A 31 4.59 5.10 2.59
N GLN A 32 5.59 5.31 1.74
CA GLN A 32 6.99 5.46 2.17
C GLN A 32 7.32 6.89 2.62
N ALA A 33 6.66 7.88 2.04
CA ALA A 33 6.80 9.30 2.38
C ALA A 33 5.52 9.83 3.03
N PRO A 34 5.63 10.82 3.93
CA PRO A 34 4.48 11.42 4.57
C PRO A 34 3.67 12.29 3.61
N VAL A 35 2.37 12.42 3.90
CA VAL A 35 1.45 13.35 3.24
C VAL A 35 0.55 14.02 4.29
N ALA A 36 -0.09 15.14 3.96
CA ALA A 36 -0.88 15.92 4.93
C ALA A 36 -1.99 15.11 5.65
N ASN A 37 -2.58 14.12 4.96
CA ASN A 37 -3.66 13.29 5.49
C ASN A 37 -3.18 11.83 5.65
N CYS A 38 -2.19 11.62 6.52
CA CYS A 38 -1.74 10.28 6.88
C CYS A 38 -1.54 10.09 8.38
N PHE A 39 -1.61 8.83 8.81
CA PHE A 39 -1.08 8.38 10.08
C PHE A 39 0.38 7.97 9.91
N ARG A 40 1.20 8.28 10.90
CA ARG A 40 2.56 7.76 11.07
C ARG A 40 2.48 6.49 11.92
N CYS A 41 3.06 5.41 11.41
CA CYS A 41 3.22 4.15 12.11
C CYS A 41 4.71 3.95 12.46
N SER A 42 5.05 4.05 13.74
CA SER A 42 6.42 3.86 14.26
C SER A 42 6.55 2.47 14.86
N CYS A 43 7.56 1.73 14.42
CA CYS A 43 7.83 0.34 14.80
C CYS A 43 9.11 0.23 15.63
N SER A 44 9.26 -0.86 16.38
CA SER A 44 10.42 -1.12 17.22
C SER A 44 11.62 -1.66 16.43
N SER A 45 11.39 -2.31 15.28
CA SER A 45 12.44 -2.87 14.43
C SER A 45 12.13 -2.72 12.93
N ALA A 46 13.15 -2.85 12.09
CA ALA A 46 12.99 -2.85 10.63
C ALA A 46 12.10 -4.02 10.15
N GLU A 47 12.22 -5.20 10.78
CA GLU A 47 11.41 -6.36 10.46
C GLU A 47 9.93 -6.14 10.81
N GLU A 48 9.64 -5.54 11.98
CA GLU A 48 8.26 -5.20 12.37
C GLU A 48 7.66 -4.17 11.39
N LYS A 49 8.45 -3.17 10.99
CA LYS A 49 8.04 -2.20 9.96
C LYS A 49 7.68 -2.88 8.65
N GLU A 50 8.54 -3.75 8.13
CA GLU A 50 8.31 -4.40 6.84
C GLU A 50 7.07 -5.30 6.88
N LYS A 51 6.91 -6.12 7.92
CA LYS A 51 5.72 -6.96 8.11
C LYS A 51 4.45 -6.13 8.17
N LEU A 52 4.42 -5.06 8.97
CA LEU A 52 3.24 -4.20 9.10
C LEU A 52 2.94 -3.42 7.81
N PHE A 53 3.97 -2.98 7.09
CA PHE A 53 3.82 -2.31 5.81
C PHE A 53 3.12 -3.21 4.79
N TRP A 54 3.60 -4.44 4.61
CA TRP A 54 3.03 -5.39 3.66
C TRP A 54 1.67 -5.92 4.10
N LEU A 55 1.45 -6.09 5.40
CA LEU A 55 0.13 -6.41 5.95
C LEU A 55 -0.87 -5.32 5.60
N CYS A 56 -0.52 -4.05 5.87
CA CYS A 56 -1.36 -2.90 5.55
C CYS A 56 -1.62 -2.78 4.04
N TRP A 57 -0.60 -3.03 3.22
CA TRP A 57 -0.71 -3.03 1.76
C TRP A 57 -1.69 -4.08 1.27
N GLY A 58 -1.59 -5.32 1.77
CA GLY A 58 -2.48 -6.41 1.39
C GLY A 58 -3.93 -6.12 1.77
N LEU A 59 -4.17 -5.63 2.98
CA LEU A 59 -5.51 -5.22 3.42
C LEU A 59 -6.08 -4.11 2.54
N TRP A 60 -5.27 -3.12 2.15
CA TRP A 60 -5.70 -2.06 1.24
C TRP A 60 -6.01 -2.59 -0.17
N LYS A 61 -5.16 -3.46 -0.71
CA LYS A 61 -5.37 -4.08 -2.03
C LYS A 61 -6.65 -4.90 -2.10
N CYS A 62 -6.98 -5.63 -1.03
CA CYS A 62 -8.23 -6.38 -0.91
C CYS A 62 -9.44 -5.52 -0.52
N LYS A 63 -9.31 -4.17 -0.52
CA LYS A 63 -10.38 -3.23 -0.17
C LYS A 63 -10.95 -3.44 1.25
N HIS A 64 -10.18 -4.05 2.14
CA HIS A 64 -10.62 -4.36 3.51
C HIS A 64 -11.08 -3.12 4.27
N TRP A 65 -10.46 -1.97 3.99
CA TRP A 65 -10.74 -0.70 4.65
C TRP A 65 -12.05 -0.05 4.23
N GLU A 66 -12.67 -0.42 3.09
CA GLU A 66 -13.91 0.19 2.60
C GLU A 66 -15.05 0.12 3.62
N GLN A 67 -15.15 -0.99 4.38
CA GLN A 67 -16.15 -1.18 5.43
C GLN A 67 -15.93 -0.30 6.67
N PHE A 68 -14.72 0.26 6.85
CA PHE A 68 -14.36 1.12 7.98
C PHE A 68 -14.33 2.60 7.60
N LEU A 69 -14.60 2.94 6.34
CA LEU A 69 -14.66 4.32 5.91
C LEU A 69 -15.92 5.01 6.45
N CYS A 70 -15.72 6.19 7.00
CA CYS A 70 -16.76 7.08 7.49
C CYS A 70 -16.75 8.39 6.70
N GLY A 71 -17.85 9.16 6.79
CA GLY A 71 -17.97 10.48 6.19
C GLY A 71 -18.60 10.44 4.80
N SER A 72 -19.53 11.37 4.56
CA SER A 72 -20.37 11.37 3.34
C SER A 72 -19.69 12.04 2.15
N VAL A 73 -19.03 13.18 2.36
CA VAL A 73 -18.41 13.96 1.27
C VAL A 73 -16.97 13.50 1.01
N ILE A 74 -16.19 13.31 2.08
CA ILE A 74 -14.80 12.83 2.00
C ILE A 74 -14.69 11.61 2.92
N PRO A 75 -14.66 10.38 2.38
CA PRO A 75 -14.46 9.18 3.17
C PRO A 75 -13.12 9.22 3.91
N PHE A 76 -13.08 8.74 5.14
CA PHE A 76 -11.85 8.65 5.93
C PHE A 76 -11.92 7.47 6.89
N ILE A 77 -10.75 6.98 7.32
CA ILE A 77 -10.63 5.93 8.32
C ILE A 77 -10.19 6.52 9.65
N ARG A 78 -10.87 6.15 10.75
CA ARG A 78 -10.51 6.62 12.08
C ARG A 78 -9.25 5.91 12.55
N LYS A 79 -8.43 6.64 13.32
CA LYS A 79 -7.20 6.09 13.91
C LYS A 79 -7.47 4.85 14.78
N HIS A 80 -8.56 4.87 15.54
CA HIS A 80 -8.93 3.76 16.42
C HIS A 80 -9.19 2.47 15.62
N ASP A 81 -10.04 2.55 14.59
CA ASP A 81 -10.40 1.41 13.75
C ASP A 81 -9.19 0.87 13.00
N LEU A 82 -8.34 1.76 12.46
CA LEU A 82 -7.13 1.36 11.77
C LEU A 82 -6.15 0.63 12.71
N CYS A 83 -5.95 1.17 13.92
CA CYS A 83 -5.04 0.58 14.90
C CYS A 83 -5.55 -0.78 15.40
N SER A 84 -6.83 -0.88 15.74
CA SER A 84 -7.43 -2.13 16.26
C SER A 84 -7.39 -3.25 15.22
N GLN A 85 -7.73 -2.96 13.96
CA GLN A 85 -7.70 -3.95 12.89
C GLN A 85 -6.27 -4.38 12.55
N LEU A 86 -5.30 -3.47 12.51
CA LEU A 86 -3.91 -3.84 12.30
C LEU A 86 -3.37 -4.73 13.43
N GLN A 87 -3.68 -4.41 14.69
CA GLN A 87 -3.28 -5.23 15.84
C GLN A 87 -3.91 -6.62 15.79
N LEU A 88 -5.21 -6.70 15.50
CA LEU A 88 -5.93 -7.97 15.36
C LEU A 88 -5.30 -8.87 14.28
N ARG A 89 -5.01 -8.30 13.10
CA ARG A 89 -4.44 -9.05 11.98
C ARG A 89 -2.98 -9.41 12.21
N TYR A 90 -2.21 -8.53 12.82
CA TYR A 90 -0.81 -8.79 13.16
C TYR A 90 -0.67 -9.90 14.20
N ALA A 91 -1.56 -9.95 15.20
CA ALA A 91 -1.58 -10.99 16.23
C ALA A 91 -2.16 -12.33 15.74
N SER A 92 -2.83 -12.36 14.58
CA SER A 92 -3.39 -13.60 14.03
C SER A 92 -2.28 -14.58 13.62
N ASN A 93 -2.46 -15.87 13.95
CA ASN A 93 -1.52 -16.94 13.59
C ASN A 93 -1.32 -17.09 12.06
N ASP A 94 -2.25 -16.56 11.26
CA ASP A 94 -2.20 -16.60 9.80
C ASP A 94 -1.43 -15.41 9.18
N CYS A 95 -0.91 -14.48 9.99
CA CYS A 95 -0.14 -13.33 9.50
C CYS A 95 1.02 -13.76 8.58
N SER A 96 1.75 -14.82 8.94
CA SER A 96 2.85 -15.35 8.12
C SER A 96 2.37 -15.90 6.77
N LYS A 97 1.24 -16.62 6.74
CA LYS A 97 0.65 -17.13 5.49
C LYS A 97 0.16 -15.98 4.61
N PHE A 98 -0.47 -14.99 5.21
CA PHE A 98 -0.94 -13.80 4.53
C PHE A 98 0.22 -13.01 3.89
N LEU A 99 1.32 -12.81 4.62
CA LEU A 99 2.51 -12.14 4.07
C LEU A 99 3.12 -12.89 2.89
N LYS A 100 3.15 -14.23 2.94
CA LYS A 100 3.58 -15.05 1.77
C LYS A 100 2.66 -14.81 0.57
N ALA A 101 1.34 -14.80 0.78
CA ALA A 101 0.38 -14.51 -0.29
C ALA A 101 0.56 -13.10 -0.86
N VAL A 102 0.80 -12.10 0.00
CA VAL A 102 1.11 -10.71 -0.42
C VAL A 102 2.33 -10.65 -1.31
N ASN A 103 3.41 -11.36 -0.96
CA ASN A 103 4.63 -11.42 -1.78
C ASN A 103 4.33 -12.04 -3.15
N THR A 104 3.60 -13.15 -3.21
CA THR A 104 3.19 -13.76 -4.48
C THR A 104 2.37 -12.81 -5.34
N VAL A 105 1.43 -12.06 -4.74
CA VAL A 105 0.63 -11.05 -5.46
C VAL A 105 1.51 -9.91 -5.97
N CYS A 106 2.51 -9.45 -5.21
CA CYS A 106 3.44 -8.41 -5.66
C CYS A 106 4.27 -8.88 -6.86
N GLU A 107 4.77 -10.11 -6.84
CA GLU A 107 5.49 -10.71 -7.97
C GLU A 107 4.61 -10.81 -9.22
N LEU A 108 3.35 -11.22 -9.06
CA LEU A 108 2.38 -11.26 -10.16
C LEU A 108 2.11 -9.87 -10.72
N GLN A 109 1.97 -8.85 -9.87
CA GLN A 109 1.76 -7.47 -10.32
C GLN A 109 2.94 -6.96 -11.15
N SER A 110 4.18 -7.24 -10.73
CA SER A 110 5.38 -6.89 -11.50
C SER A 110 5.41 -7.55 -12.88
N LYS A 111 5.07 -8.85 -12.94
CA LYS A 111 4.96 -9.58 -14.22
C LYS A 111 3.88 -9.00 -15.12
N GLU A 112 2.72 -8.65 -14.55
CA GLU A 112 1.63 -8.01 -15.29
C GLU A 112 2.05 -6.66 -15.90
N GLU A 113 2.80 -5.84 -15.16
CA GLU A 113 3.32 -4.55 -15.65
C GLU A 113 4.30 -4.74 -16.80
N ILE A 114 5.21 -5.72 -16.72
CA ILE A 114 6.15 -6.06 -17.80
C ILE A 114 5.38 -6.51 -19.05
N LEU A 115 4.37 -7.38 -18.89
CA LEU A 115 3.55 -7.85 -20.03
C LEU A 115 2.82 -6.69 -20.73
N LYS A 116 2.28 -5.72 -19.96
CA LYS A 116 1.66 -4.52 -20.53
C LYS A 116 2.66 -3.70 -21.36
N GLN A 117 3.88 -3.52 -20.86
CA GLN A 117 4.94 -2.82 -21.60
C GLN A 117 5.33 -3.57 -22.88
N GLN A 118 5.43 -4.90 -22.81
CA GLN A 118 5.73 -5.73 -23.99
C GLN A 118 4.63 -5.61 -25.05
N LEU A 119 3.35 -5.61 -24.66
CA LEU A 119 2.24 -5.40 -25.58
C LEU A 119 2.31 -4.02 -26.26
N GLN A 120 2.67 -2.97 -25.51
CA GLN A 120 2.89 -1.63 -26.07
C GLN A 120 4.04 -1.61 -27.08
N LEU A 121 5.16 -2.27 -26.76
CA LEU A 121 6.31 -2.36 -27.65
C LEU A 121 5.98 -3.11 -28.93
N ILE A 122 5.24 -4.22 -28.85
CA ILE A 122 4.76 -4.98 -30.01
C ILE A 122 3.92 -4.07 -30.93
N ALA A 123 3.02 -3.26 -30.36
CA ALA A 123 2.20 -2.32 -31.13
C ALA A 123 3.06 -1.27 -31.86
N GLN A 124 4.08 -0.73 -31.19
CA GLN A 124 5.03 0.22 -31.79
C GLN A 124 5.86 -0.42 -32.91
N CYS A 125 6.36 -1.65 -32.71
CA CYS A 125 7.12 -2.39 -33.71
C CYS A 125 6.30 -2.63 -34.98
N LYS A 126 5.03 -3.03 -34.85
CA LYS A 126 4.13 -3.21 -36.00
C LYS A 126 4.02 -1.93 -36.84
N ILE A 127 3.83 -0.78 -36.19
CA ILE A 127 3.76 0.52 -36.86
C ILE A 127 5.09 0.87 -37.53
N ALA A 128 6.21 0.64 -36.84
CA ALA A 128 7.55 0.94 -37.36
C ALA A 128 7.86 0.13 -38.63
N ILE A 129 7.53 -1.17 -38.66
CA ILE A 129 7.70 -2.05 -39.82
C ILE A 129 6.90 -1.52 -41.00
N LEU A 130 5.59 -1.23 -40.81
CA LEU A 130 4.75 -0.73 -41.90
C LEU A 130 5.26 0.61 -42.45
N ARG A 131 5.72 1.52 -41.58
CA ARG A 131 6.29 2.81 -41.98
C ARG A 131 7.53 2.68 -42.87
N GLN A 132 8.32 1.61 -42.74
CA GLN A 132 9.48 1.37 -43.61
C GLN A 132 9.09 1.13 -45.07
N HIS A 133 7.89 0.62 -45.32
CA HIS A 133 7.40 0.28 -46.66
C HIS A 133 6.51 1.36 -47.31
N ILE A 134 6.28 2.49 -46.62
CA ILE A 134 5.47 3.62 -47.12
C ILE A 134 6.38 4.82 -47.50
N LYS A 135 7.71 4.65 -47.43
CA LYS A 135 8.70 5.60 -47.93
C LYS A 135 9.09 5.30 -49.36
#